data_AF-A0A933FUP3-F1
#
_entry.id   AF-A0A933FUP3-F1
#
_cell.length_a   1.000
_cell.length_b   1.000
_cell.length_c   1.000
_cell.angle_alpha   90.00
_cell.angle_beta   90.00
_cell.angle_gamma   90.00
#
_symmetry.space_group_name_H-M   'P 1'
#
loop_
_entity.id
_entity.type
_entity.pdbx_description
1 polymer ?
#
loop_
_entity_poly.entity_id
_entity_poly.type
_entity_poly.pdbx_seq_one_letter_code
_entity_poly.pdbx_strand_id
1 'polypeptide(L)' 'MRYADEYLKGGGGTGEAVNSLLAHYSQEQLVELDMVLGIVNLVNHFIASFGIEIEKGHIAPGEAEALRKRMGRKIKT' A
#
# COMPACT_ATOMS: atom_id res chain seq x y z
N MET A 1 -7.80 -4.82 3.34
CA MET A 1 -6.66 -4.46 4.23
C MET A 1 -5.85 -5.68 4.70
N ARG A 2 -6.42 -6.89 4.82
CA ARG A 2 -5.73 -8.11 5.29
C ARG A 2 -4.38 -8.42 4.62
N TYR A 3 -4.25 -8.28 3.30
CA TYR A 3 -3.01 -8.63 2.57
C TYR A 3 -1.80 -7.74 2.91
N ALA A 4 -1.98 -6.42 3.01
CA ALA A 4 -0.89 -5.50 3.34
C ALA A 4 -0.38 -5.73 4.78
N ASP A 5 -1.28 -6.02 5.72
CA ASP A 5 -0.92 -6.32 7.11
C ASP A 5 -0.13 -7.64 7.22
N GLU A 6 -0.49 -8.66 6.42
CA GLU A 6 0.25 -9.92 6.34
C GLU A 6 1.62 -9.70 5.71
N TYR A 7 1.69 -8.95 4.61
CA TYR A 7 2.92 -8.63 3.91
C TYR A 7 3.97 -7.97 4.81
N LEU A 8 3.54 -6.93 5.56
CA LEU A 8 4.43 -6.17 6.44
C LEU A 8 4.91 -6.97 7.66
N LYS A 9 4.20 -8.03 8.06
CA LYS A 9 4.59 -8.88 9.19
C LYS A 9 5.44 -10.08 8.78
N GLY A 10 5.21 -10.62 7.59
CA GLY A 10 5.76 -11.91 7.16
C GLY A 10 6.63 -11.88 5.90
N GLY A 11 6.79 -10.73 5.24
CA GLY A 11 7.50 -10.64 3.95
C GLY A 11 6.70 -11.17 2.75
N GLY A 12 5.39 -11.32 2.91
CA GLY A 12 4.47 -11.84 1.89
C GLY A 12 3.05 -12.00 2.45
N GLY A 13 2.05 -11.97 1.57
CA GLY A 13 0.68 -12.33 1.95
C GLY A 13 0.42 -13.83 1.82
N THR A 14 -0.46 -14.37 2.65
CA THR A 14 -0.88 -15.77 2.54
C THR A 14 -1.58 -16.02 1.20
N GLY A 15 -1.55 -17.28 0.72
CA GLY A 15 -2.28 -17.67 -0.49
C GLY A 15 -3.78 -17.35 -0.42
N GLU A 16 -4.37 -17.43 0.77
CA GLU A 16 -5.77 -17.06 1.02
C GLU A 16 -6.01 -15.54 0.86
N ALA A 17 -5.09 -14.71 1.36
CA ALA A 17 -5.16 -13.27 1.17
C ALA A 17 -4.96 -12.87 -0.31
N VAL A 18 -4.02 -13.50 -1.02
CA VAL A 18 -3.83 -13.29 -2.47
C VAL A 18 -5.09 -13.69 -3.25
N ASN A 19 -5.65 -14.88 -2.97
CA ASN A 19 -6.85 -15.38 -3.64
C ASN A 19 -8.06 -14.45 -3.42
N SER A 20 -8.18 -13.85 -2.24
CA SER A 20 -9.25 -12.87 -1.98
C SER A 20 -9.10 -11.60 -2.83
N LEU A 21 -7.88 -11.23 -3.22
CA LEU A 21 -7.62 -10.06 -4.06
C LEU A 21 -7.80 -10.37 -5.55
N LEU A 22 -7.52 -11.61 -5.98
CA LEU A 22 -7.74 -12.06 -7.35
C LEU A 22 -9.20 -11.96 -7.82
N ALA A 23 -10.16 -11.93 -6.89
CA ALA A 23 -11.58 -11.70 -7.21
C ALA A 23 -11.89 -10.25 -7.63
N HIS A 24 -10.98 -9.31 -7.37
CA HIS A 24 -11.23 -7.87 -7.53
C HIS A 24 -10.16 -7.13 -8.35
N TYR A 25 -9.00 -7.75 -8.56
CA TYR A 25 -7.84 -7.14 -9.20
C TYR A 25 -7.24 -8.08 -10.24
N SER A 26 -6.70 -7.50 -11.32
CA SER A 26 -5.92 -8.26 -12.29
C SER A 26 -4.58 -8.69 -11.69
N GLN A 27 -3.95 -9.72 -12.28
CA GLN A 27 -2.60 -10.15 -11.89
C GLN A 27 -1.58 -9.01 -11.97
N GLU A 28 -1.66 -8.16 -13.00
CA GLU A 28 -0.81 -6.97 -13.15
C GLU A 28 -0.97 -6.01 -11.97
N GLN A 29 -2.21 -5.72 -11.55
CA GLN A 29 -2.50 -4.86 -10.41
C GLN A 29 -2.00 -5.45 -9.08
N LEU A 30 -1.98 -6.78 -8.94
CA LEU A 30 -1.42 -7.43 -7.77
C LEU A 30 0.10 -7.33 -7.71
N VAL A 31 0.78 -7.45 -8.85
CA VAL A 31 2.24 -7.21 -8.94
C VAL A 31 2.56 -5.75 -8.62
N GLU A 32 1.79 -4.81 -9.14
CA GLU A 32 1.92 -3.39 -8.78
C GLU A 32 1.74 -3.16 -7.28
N LEU A 33 0.73 -3.78 -6.66
CA LEU A 33 0.50 -3.71 -5.22
C LEU A 33 1.69 -4.25 -4.42
N ASP A 34 2.22 -5.40 -4.82
CA ASP A 34 3.35 -6.05 -4.16
C ASP A 34 4.61 -5.18 -4.22
N MET A 35 4.91 -4.60 -5.38
CA MET A 35 6.04 -3.67 -5.56
C MET A 35 5.89 -2.42 -4.69
N VAL A 36 4.70 -1.83 -4.63
CA VAL A 36 4.45 -0.63 -3.80
C VAL A 36 4.66 -0.95 -2.32
N LEU A 37 4.17 -2.10 -1.84
CA LEU A 37 4.37 -2.53 -0.45
C LEU A 37 5.85 -2.75 -0.14
N GLY A 38 6.60 -3.38 -1.06
CA GLY A 38 8.05 -3.55 -0.94
C GLY A 38 8.80 -2.22 -0.84
N ILE A 39 8.48 -1.25 -1.70
CA ILE A 39 9.08 0.09 -1.69
C ILE A 39 8.78 0.81 -0.37
N VAL A 40 7.53 0.77 0.11
CA VAL A 40 7.15 1.38 1.39
C VAL A 40 7.91 0.74 2.55
N ASN A 41 8.04 -0.58 2.55
CA ASN A 41 8.78 -1.28 3.60
C ASN A 41 10.27 -0.91 3.60
N LEU A 42 10.89 -0.80 2.43
CA LEU A 42 12.27 -0.33 2.28
C LEU A 42 12.45 1.10 2.80
N VAL A 43 11.55 2.02 2.43
CA VAL A 43 11.60 3.41 2.90
C VAL A 43 11.45 3.48 4.42
N ASN A 44 10.54 2.69 5.01
CA ASN A 44 10.38 2.62 6.46
C ASN A 44 11.67 2.17 7.16
N HIS A 45 12.32 1.12 6.65
CA HIS A 45 13.61 0.66 7.17
C HIS A 45 14.68 1.74 7.06
N PHE A 46 14.77 2.43 5.93
CA PHE A 46 15.72 3.51 5.73
C PHE A 46 15.51 4.65 6.74
N ILE A 47 14.28 5.14 6.89
CA ILE A 47 13.94 6.19 7.86
C ILE A 47 14.33 5.77 9.28
N ALA A 48 14.00 4.53 9.67
CA ALA A 48 14.33 4.01 10.99
C ALA A 48 15.85 3.87 11.22
N SER A 49 16.61 3.40 10.21
CA SER A 49 18.06 3.22 10.30
C SER A 49 18.82 4.54 10.44
N PHE A 50 18.33 5.61 9.83
CA PHE A 50 18.98 6.91 9.84
C PHE A 50 18.38 7.89 10.86
N GLY A 51 17.38 7.46 11.64
CA GLY A 51 16.71 8.33 12.62
C GLY A 51 16.07 9.56 11.98
N ILE A 52 15.60 9.44 10.73
CA ILE A 52 15.05 10.56 9.98
C ILE A 52 13.71 10.95 10.61
N GLU A 53 13.61 12.18 11.09
CA GLU A 53 12.33 12.74 11.53
C GLU A 53 11.48 13.08 10.29
N ILE A 54 10.31 12.45 10.18
CA ILE A 54 9.34 12.80 9.14
C ILE A 54 8.67 14.10 9.57
N GLU A 55 8.97 15.22 8.89
CA GLU A 55 8.28 16.48 9.14
C GLU A 55 6.76 16.29 8.96
N LYS A 56 6.01 16.71 9.99
CA LYS A 56 4.54 16.75 9.96
C LYS A 56 4.09 17.83 8.98
N GLY A 57 3.90 17.45 7.71
CA GLY A 57 3.42 18.39 6.68
C GLY A 57 3.45 17.89 5.24
N HIS A 58 4.02 16.72 4.97
CA HIS A 58 4.26 16.23 3.60
C HIS A 58 3.03 15.82 2.79
N ILE A 59 1.83 15.81 3.37
CA ILE A 59 0.59 15.67 2.61
C ILE A 59 -0.21 16.94 2.86
N ALA A 60 -0.33 17.80 1.84
CA ALA A 60 -1.19 18.95 1.96
C ALA A 60 -2.62 18.44 2.29
N PRO A 61 -3.37 19.07 3.22
CA PRO A 61 -4.69 18.57 3.63
C PRO A 61 -5.65 18.29 2.45
N GLY A 62 -5.49 19.02 1.34
CA GLY A 62 -6.25 18.80 0.10
C GLY A 62 -5.80 17.59 -0.74
N GLU A 63 -4.55 17.15 -0.63
CA GLU A 63 -4.01 16.02 -1.41
C GLU A 63 -4.51 14.68 -0.88
N ALA A 64 -4.62 14.51 0.45
CA ALA A 64 -5.24 13.33 1.04
C ALA A 64 -6.71 13.18 0.61
N GLU A 65 -7.45 14.30 0.57
CA GLU A 65 -8.85 14.31 0.17
C GLU A 65 -9.03 14.11 -1.35
N ALA A 66 -8.14 14.68 -2.17
CA ALA A 66 -8.09 14.43 -3.60
C ALA A 66 -7.78 12.96 -3.92
N LEU A 67 -6.86 12.34 -3.16
CA LEU A 67 -6.53 10.93 -3.29
C LEU A 67 -7.72 10.05 -2.91
N ARG A 68 -8.42 10.34 -1.79
CA ARG A 68 -9.65 9.63 -1.40
C ARG A 68 -10.73 9.70 -2.48
N LYS A 69 -10.97 10.89 -3.06
CA LYS A 69 -11.95 11.07 -4.14
C LYS A 69 -11.58 10.31 -5.42
N ARG A 70 -10.29 10.22 -5.77
CA ARG A 70 -9.81 9.45 -6.92
C ARG A 70 -9.96 7.94 -6.71
N MET A 71 -9.66 7.45 -5.52
CA MET A 71 -9.80 6.03 -5.15
C MET A 71 -11.26 5.59 -5.07
N GLY A 72 -12.15 6.44 -4.54
CA GLY A 72 -13.60 6.15 -4.45
C GLY A 72 -14.35 6.19 -5.79
N ARG A 73 -13.76 6.75 -6.86
CA ARG A 73 -14.39 6.86 -8.20
C ARG A 73 -14.10 5.70 -9.15
N LYS A 74 -13.21 4.76 -8.80
CA LYS A 74 -12.76 3.69 -9.70
C LYS A 74 -13.38 2.30 -9.43
N ILE A 75 -14.51 2.23 -8.73
CA ILE A 75 -15.33 1.00 -8.72
C ILE A 75 -16.56 1.27 -9.60
N LYS A 76 -16.43 1.00 -10.90
CA LYS A 76 -17.59 0.72 -11.74
C LYS A 76 -17.85 -0.78 -11.61
N THR A 77 -18.98 -1.11 -10.98
CA THR A 77 -19.68 -2.40 -11.11
C THR A 77 -20.03 -2.68 -12.56
#